data_AF-E8R3B2-F1
#
_entry.id   AF-E8R3B2-F1
#
_cell.length_a   1.000
_cell.length_b   1.000
_cell.length_c   1.000
_cell.angle_alpha   90.00
_cell.angle_beta   90.00
_cell.angle_gamma   90.00
#
_symmetry.space_group_name_H-M   'P 1'
#
loop_
_entity.id
_entity.type
_entity.pdbx_description
1 polymer ?
#
loop_
_entity_poly.entity_id
_entity_poly.type
_entity_poly.pdbx_seq_one_letter_code
_entity_poly.pdbx_strand_id
1 'polypeptide(L)'
;MNTVVIEVAAPLFSRLSFESVPDPASNPVPLVDPHVGGRRVADWIAAWEQGESPSDSGLNPLEVAAALAWQGLYADPREIGPPLTRHAPSRPHLRSAVSEEGWTRLWPQLDRPRRLSVVAGLAQLLDFWDQSHQAAQTADDLGERRWAALWHGVAHRREPDWFNARYWFRRADSETVLAALPPRLAPVVVGTPFESWAVPPWNPFLMIEACSQARTPADIDLLRAIQRIELTVLLESTLGLESSAV
;
A
#
# COMPACT_ATOMS: atom_id res chain seq x y z
N MET A 1 20.68 12.00 2.60
CA MET A 1 19.77 12.18 1.43
C MET A 1 19.35 10.79 1.02
N ASN A 2 18.21 10.31 1.53
CA ASN A 2 17.71 8.98 1.21
C ASN A 2 17.05 9.05 -0.17
N THR A 3 17.68 8.42 -1.16
CA THR A 3 17.09 8.20 -2.48
C THR A 3 15.76 7.48 -2.31
N VAL A 4 14.71 7.97 -2.97
CA VAL A 4 13.45 7.23 -3.10
C VAL A 4 13.76 5.99 -3.94
N VAL A 5 14.00 4.86 -3.27
CA VAL A 5 14.11 3.57 -3.95
C VAL A 5 12.70 3.21 -4.43
N ILE A 6 12.45 3.41 -5.72
CA ILE A 6 11.25 2.90 -6.35
C ILE A 6 11.45 1.39 -6.45
N GLU A 7 10.60 0.62 -5.76
CA GLU A 7 10.58 -0.83 -5.94
C GLU A 7 9.85 -1.17 -7.24
N VAL A 8 10.40 -0.75 -8.39
CA VAL A 8 9.91 -1.15 -9.72
C VAL A 8 9.92 -2.68 -9.91
N ALA A 9 10.72 -3.40 -9.11
CA ALA A 9 10.76 -4.85 -9.06
C ALA A 9 9.64 -5.49 -8.22
N ALA A 10 8.79 -4.70 -7.56
CA ALA A 10 7.66 -5.23 -6.79
C ALA A 10 6.69 -5.98 -7.71
N PRO A 11 6.23 -7.20 -7.36
CA PRO A 11 5.26 -7.96 -8.14
C PRO A 11 4.05 -7.15 -8.59
N LEU A 12 3.55 -6.21 -7.79
CA LEU A 12 2.44 -5.31 -8.15
C LEU A 12 2.79 -4.39 -9.33
N PHE A 13 3.95 -3.75 -9.29
CA PHE A 13 4.34 -2.74 -10.28
C PHE A 13 4.92 -3.33 -11.57
N SER A 14 5.13 -4.64 -11.65
CA SER A 14 5.42 -5.31 -12.94
C SER A 14 4.26 -5.23 -13.95
N ARG A 15 3.06 -4.77 -13.53
CA ARG A 15 1.95 -4.44 -14.44
C ARG A 15 2.07 -3.07 -15.10
N LEU A 16 3.05 -2.27 -14.67
CA LEU A 16 3.29 -0.92 -15.17
C LEU A 16 4.49 -0.95 -16.11
N SER A 17 4.44 -0.15 -17.18
CA SER A 17 5.57 0.07 -18.07
C SER A 17 6.16 1.47 -17.86
N PHE A 18 7.48 1.55 -17.92
CA PHE A 18 8.24 2.78 -17.73
C PHE A 18 8.96 3.11 -19.04
N GLU A 19 8.77 4.32 -19.59
CA GLU A 19 9.38 4.75 -20.87
C GLU A 19 10.92 4.77 -20.82
N SER A 20 11.47 4.95 -19.62
CA SER A 20 12.89 4.74 -19.32
C SER A 20 12.98 4.20 -17.90
N VAL A 21 13.61 3.05 -17.69
CA VAL A 21 13.99 2.61 -16.35
C VAL A 21 15.12 3.52 -15.88
N PRO A 22 14.95 4.31 -14.81
CA PRO A 22 16.02 5.07 -14.21
C PRO A 22 17.25 4.19 -13.95
N ASP A 23 18.46 4.67 -14.27
CA ASP A 23 19.66 4.04 -13.72
C ASP A 23 19.59 4.15 -12.19
N PRO A 24 19.52 3.04 -11.43
CA PRO A 24 19.41 3.08 -9.98
C PRO A 24 20.61 3.76 -9.30
N ALA A 25 21.74 3.93 -10.01
CA ALA A 25 22.91 4.67 -9.54
C ALA A 25 22.79 6.20 -9.69
N SER A 26 21.79 6.70 -10.42
CA SER A 26 21.58 8.13 -10.65
C SER A 26 20.54 8.70 -9.67
N ASN A 27 20.95 9.66 -8.84
CA ASN A 27 20.11 10.26 -7.80
C ASN A 27 19.85 11.75 -8.10
N PRO A 28 18.62 12.28 -7.96
CA PRO A 28 17.33 11.60 -7.99
C PRO A 28 16.78 11.57 -9.42
N VAL A 29 16.42 10.39 -9.93
CA VAL A 29 15.68 10.34 -11.19
C VAL A 29 14.25 10.81 -10.93
N PRO A 30 13.71 11.78 -11.70
CA PRO A 30 12.28 12.10 -11.60
C PRO A 30 11.48 10.82 -11.80
N LEU A 31 10.56 10.53 -10.89
CA LEU A 31 9.55 9.50 -11.08
C LEU A 31 8.81 9.82 -12.38
N VAL A 32 9.18 9.15 -13.47
CA VAL A 32 8.44 9.21 -14.72
C VAL A 32 7.14 8.47 -14.45
N ASP A 33 6.02 9.15 -14.69
CA ASP A 33 4.71 8.55 -14.54
C ASP A 33 4.61 7.31 -15.46
N PRO A 34 4.36 6.12 -14.91
CA PRO A 34 4.32 4.90 -15.68
C PRO A 34 3.07 4.83 -16.53
N HIS A 35 3.05 3.86 -17.43
CA HIS A 35 1.93 3.54 -18.27
C HIS A 35 1.30 2.20 -17.88
N VAL A 36 0.01 2.07 -18.15
CA VAL A 36 -0.75 0.82 -18.05
C VAL A 36 -1.86 0.85 -19.10
N GLY A 37 -2.04 -0.25 -19.83
CA GLY A 37 -2.97 -0.27 -20.98
C GLY A 37 -2.66 0.77 -22.05
N GLY A 38 -1.37 1.12 -22.24
CA GLY A 38 -0.94 2.11 -23.25
C GLY A 38 -1.21 3.58 -22.91
N ARG A 39 -1.66 3.88 -21.69
CA ARG A 39 -1.95 5.24 -21.20
C ARG A 39 -1.21 5.49 -19.88
N ARG A 40 -0.79 6.72 -19.63
CA ARG A 40 -0.15 7.11 -18.36
C ARG A 40 -1.09 6.87 -17.18
N VAL A 41 -0.54 6.45 -16.04
CA VAL A 41 -1.29 6.26 -14.80
C VAL A 41 -1.99 7.56 -14.39
N ALA A 42 -1.31 8.70 -14.45
CA ALA A 42 -1.91 10.00 -14.11
C ALA A 42 -3.14 10.33 -14.99
N ASP A 43 -3.15 9.92 -16.26
CA ASP A 43 -4.29 10.15 -17.14
C ASP A 43 -5.47 9.22 -16.79
N TRP A 44 -5.21 7.97 -16.38
CA TRP A 44 -6.25 7.09 -15.83
C TRP A 44 -6.85 7.63 -14.54
N ILE A 45 -5.99 8.09 -13.62
CA ILE A 45 -6.41 8.72 -12.38
C ILE A 45 -7.32 9.92 -12.66
N ALA A 46 -6.91 10.81 -13.58
CA ALA A 46 -7.72 11.98 -13.95
C ALA A 46 -9.08 11.61 -14.56
N ALA A 47 -9.16 10.52 -15.33
CA ALA A 47 -10.41 10.00 -15.89
C ALA A 47 -11.35 9.47 -14.79
N TRP A 48 -10.83 8.70 -13.83
CA TRP A 48 -11.63 8.18 -12.72
C TRP A 48 -12.11 9.28 -11.77
N GLU A 49 -11.32 10.33 -11.57
CA GLU A 49 -11.76 11.54 -10.85
C GLU A 49 -12.91 12.28 -11.57
N GLN A 50 -13.01 12.15 -12.89
CA GLN A 50 -14.10 12.72 -13.69
C GLN A 50 -15.35 11.83 -13.76
N GLY A 51 -15.31 10.66 -13.11
CA GLY A 51 -16.46 9.75 -12.98
C GLY A 51 -16.43 8.56 -13.94
N GLU A 52 -15.37 8.37 -14.73
CA GLU A 52 -15.18 7.11 -15.44
C GLU A 52 -15.00 5.95 -14.45
N SER A 53 -15.63 4.81 -14.72
CA SER A 53 -15.48 3.62 -13.86
C SER A 53 -14.20 2.87 -14.21
N PRO A 54 -13.38 2.44 -13.24
CA PRO A 54 -12.27 1.52 -13.51
C PRO A 54 -12.70 0.22 -14.19
N SER A 55 -13.94 -0.25 -13.96
CA SER A 55 -14.49 -1.44 -14.64
C SER A 55 -14.64 -1.28 -16.16
N ASP A 56 -14.73 -0.04 -16.64
CA ASP A 56 -15.01 0.29 -18.04
C ASP A 56 -13.73 0.70 -18.79
N SER A 57 -12.59 0.71 -18.09
CA SER A 57 -11.28 1.11 -18.62
C SER A 57 -10.66 0.11 -19.60
N GLY A 58 -11.13 -1.14 -19.62
CA GLY A 58 -10.50 -2.25 -20.34
C GLY A 58 -9.24 -2.80 -19.65
N LEU A 59 -8.82 -2.23 -18.53
CA LEU A 59 -7.74 -2.77 -17.69
C LEU A 59 -8.24 -3.97 -16.88
N ASN A 60 -7.37 -4.93 -16.63
CA ASN A 60 -7.67 -6.02 -15.69
C ASN A 60 -7.57 -5.53 -14.22
N PRO A 61 -8.12 -6.28 -13.24
CA PRO A 61 -8.16 -5.82 -11.84
C PRO A 61 -6.79 -5.53 -11.23
N LEU A 62 -5.75 -6.28 -11.61
CA LEU A 62 -4.39 -6.08 -11.10
C LEU A 62 -3.73 -4.83 -11.69
N GLU A 63 -4.04 -4.50 -12.94
CA GLU A 63 -3.59 -3.26 -13.59
C GLU A 63 -4.23 -2.02 -12.93
N VAL A 64 -5.54 -2.08 -12.65
CA VAL A 64 -6.24 -1.03 -11.89
C VAL A 64 -5.65 -0.89 -10.48
N ALA A 65 -5.42 -2.01 -9.79
CA ALA A 65 -4.78 -2.01 -8.46
C ALA A 65 -3.40 -1.35 -8.51
N ALA A 66 -2.58 -1.69 -9.50
CA ALA A 66 -1.23 -1.14 -9.67
C ALA A 66 -1.27 0.37 -9.93
N ALA A 67 -2.20 0.87 -10.76
CA ALA A 67 -2.37 2.30 -11.02
C ALA A 67 -2.79 3.08 -9.77
N LEU A 68 -3.77 2.59 -9.02
CA LEU A 68 -4.23 3.21 -7.77
C LEU A 68 -3.16 3.14 -6.67
N ALA A 69 -2.44 2.02 -6.57
CA ALA A 69 -1.34 1.88 -5.61
C ALA A 69 -0.17 2.81 -5.95
N TRP A 70 0.17 2.94 -7.24
CA TRP A 70 1.16 3.91 -7.70
C TRP A 70 0.76 5.33 -7.30
N GLN A 71 -0.51 5.69 -7.51
CA GLN A 71 -1.06 6.97 -7.10
C GLN A 71 -0.91 7.24 -5.60
N GLY A 72 -1.21 6.25 -4.75
CA GLY A 72 -1.14 6.41 -3.30
C GLY A 72 0.28 6.36 -2.72
N LEU A 73 1.21 5.68 -3.39
CA LEU A 73 2.55 5.40 -2.84
C LEU A 73 3.67 6.27 -3.44
N TYR A 74 3.54 6.70 -4.71
CA TYR A 74 4.63 7.26 -5.50
C TYR A 74 4.29 8.54 -6.30
N ALA A 75 3.03 8.99 -6.34
CA ALA A 75 2.64 10.09 -7.22
C ALA A 75 3.27 11.47 -6.91
N ASP A 76 3.63 11.74 -5.65
CA ASP A 76 4.45 12.92 -5.34
C ASP A 76 5.93 12.49 -5.27
N PRO A 77 6.76 12.88 -6.26
CA PRO A 77 8.18 12.54 -6.29
C PRO A 77 8.98 13.16 -5.14
N ARG A 78 8.40 14.14 -4.42
CA ARG A 78 8.99 14.74 -3.23
C ARG A 78 8.69 13.95 -1.97
N GLU A 79 7.74 13.00 -2.02
CA GLU A 79 7.33 12.24 -0.86
C GLU A 79 8.12 10.92 -0.72
N ILE A 80 8.57 10.67 0.51
CA ILE A 80 9.34 9.49 0.89
C ILE A 80 8.43 8.29 1.23
N GLY A 81 7.13 8.53 1.38
CA GLY A 81 6.11 7.50 1.60
C GLY A 81 4.81 8.11 2.11
N PRO A 82 3.72 7.32 2.17
CA PRO A 82 2.47 7.81 2.71
C PRO A 82 2.64 8.24 4.17
N PRO A 83 1.92 9.27 4.62
CA PRO A 83 2.07 9.81 5.96
C PRO A 83 1.76 8.79 7.06
N LEU A 84 2.47 8.90 8.19
CA LEU A 84 2.31 7.99 9.34
C LEU A 84 0.95 8.11 10.02
N THR A 85 0.29 9.27 9.88
CA THR A 85 -1.07 9.51 10.37
C THR A 85 -2.02 9.69 9.19
N ARG A 86 -3.32 9.56 9.43
CA ARG A 86 -4.35 9.83 8.42
C ARG A 86 -4.37 11.32 8.09
N HIS A 87 -4.58 11.62 6.81
CA HIS A 87 -4.84 12.98 6.32
C HIS A 87 -6.10 12.97 5.46
N ALA A 88 -6.57 14.16 5.07
CA ALA A 88 -7.59 14.24 4.04
C ALA A 88 -7.01 13.67 2.71
N PRO A 89 -7.77 12.89 1.94
CA PRO A 89 -7.35 12.42 0.63
C PRO A 89 -6.91 13.58 -0.26
N SER A 90 -5.73 13.47 -0.87
CA SER A 90 -5.23 14.45 -1.84
C SER A 90 -6.07 14.48 -3.13
N ARG A 91 -6.73 13.35 -3.45
CA ARG A 91 -7.60 13.15 -4.63
C ARG A 91 -8.97 12.62 -4.19
N PRO A 92 -9.82 13.43 -3.54
CA PRO A 92 -11.06 12.96 -2.93
C PRO A 92 -12.07 12.38 -3.93
N HIS A 93 -11.99 12.74 -5.21
CA HIS A 93 -12.88 12.23 -6.26
C HIS A 93 -12.56 10.78 -6.69
N LEU A 94 -11.41 10.21 -6.27
CA LEU A 94 -11.11 8.80 -6.49
C LEU A 94 -11.89 7.84 -5.58
N ARG A 95 -12.71 8.35 -4.66
CA ARG A 95 -13.46 7.53 -3.69
C ARG A 95 -14.27 6.41 -4.34
N SER A 96 -14.91 6.69 -5.47
CA SER A 96 -15.73 5.73 -6.23
C SER A 96 -14.89 4.62 -6.88
N ALA A 97 -13.65 4.93 -7.28
CA ALA A 97 -12.73 3.98 -7.92
C ALA A 97 -12.27 2.86 -6.97
N VAL A 98 -12.39 3.07 -5.66
CA VAL A 98 -12.09 2.07 -4.61
C VAL A 98 -13.33 1.61 -3.87
N SER A 99 -14.51 1.64 -4.49
CA SER A 99 -15.77 1.19 -3.85
C SER A 99 -15.99 -0.33 -3.94
N GLU A 100 -16.70 -0.92 -2.96
CA GLU A 100 -17.09 -2.35 -3.01
C GLU A 100 -17.87 -2.68 -4.29
N GLU A 101 -18.79 -1.79 -4.70
CA GLU A 101 -19.58 -1.96 -5.91
C GLU A 101 -18.71 -1.98 -7.17
N GLY A 102 -17.80 -1.00 -7.31
CA GLY A 102 -16.86 -0.93 -8.42
C GLY A 102 -15.97 -2.17 -8.50
N TRP A 103 -15.43 -2.61 -7.36
CA TRP A 103 -14.57 -3.79 -7.29
C TRP A 103 -15.32 -5.12 -7.49
N THR A 104 -16.61 -5.17 -7.17
CA THR A 104 -17.47 -6.31 -7.50
C THR A 104 -17.68 -6.43 -9.01
N ARG A 105 -17.84 -5.31 -9.72
CA ARG A 105 -17.93 -5.30 -11.19
C ARG A 105 -16.59 -5.60 -11.86
N LEU A 106 -15.50 -5.03 -11.34
CA LEU A 106 -14.16 -5.18 -11.87
C LEU A 106 -13.63 -6.61 -11.69
N TRP A 107 -13.84 -7.23 -10.51
CA TRP A 107 -13.27 -8.53 -10.18
C TRP A 107 -14.31 -9.51 -9.58
N PRO A 108 -15.36 -9.88 -10.33
CA PRO A 108 -16.47 -10.67 -9.79
C PRO A 108 -16.07 -12.08 -9.33
N GLN A 109 -14.96 -12.61 -9.83
CA GLN A 109 -14.46 -13.95 -9.49
C GLN A 109 -13.75 -14.01 -8.13
N LEU A 110 -13.24 -12.89 -7.62
CA LEU A 110 -12.62 -12.85 -6.29
C LEU A 110 -13.73 -12.89 -5.25
N ASP A 111 -13.63 -13.71 -4.22
CA ASP A 111 -14.67 -13.82 -3.19
C ASP A 111 -14.90 -12.47 -2.48
N ARG A 112 -16.14 -12.23 -2.03
CA ARG A 112 -16.54 -10.93 -1.45
C ARG A 112 -15.65 -10.51 -0.26
N PRO A 113 -15.38 -11.37 0.74
CA PRO A 113 -14.53 -10.98 1.86
C PRO A 113 -13.13 -10.55 1.41
N ARG A 114 -12.49 -11.29 0.50
CA ARG A 114 -11.19 -10.90 -0.03
C ARG A 114 -11.22 -9.64 -0.90
N ARG A 115 -12.26 -9.43 -1.71
CA ARG A 115 -12.46 -8.15 -2.44
C ARG A 115 -12.54 -6.95 -1.50
N LEU A 116 -13.24 -7.10 -0.37
CA LEU A 116 -13.33 -6.05 0.65
C LEU A 116 -11.94 -5.75 1.26
N SER A 117 -11.10 -6.76 1.48
CA SER A 117 -9.71 -6.55 1.92
C SER A 117 -8.86 -5.83 0.86
N VAL A 118 -9.09 -6.08 -0.44
CA VAL A 118 -8.45 -5.30 -1.53
C VAL A 118 -8.91 -3.84 -1.51
N VAL A 119 -10.22 -3.61 -1.38
CA VAL A 119 -10.81 -2.27 -1.23
C VAL A 119 -10.22 -1.56 -0.01
N ALA A 120 -10.08 -2.25 1.12
CA ALA A 120 -9.49 -1.70 2.34
C ALA A 120 -8.06 -1.21 2.08
N GLY A 121 -7.22 -2.06 1.48
CA GLY A 121 -5.85 -1.71 1.14
C GLY A 121 -5.74 -0.50 0.23
N LEU A 122 -6.46 -0.48 -0.89
CA LEU A 122 -6.39 0.63 -1.85
C LEU A 122 -6.95 1.93 -1.27
N ALA A 123 -8.05 1.87 -0.52
CA ALA A 123 -8.58 3.01 0.20
C ALA A 123 -7.57 3.55 1.22
N GLN A 124 -6.85 2.66 1.91
CA GLN A 124 -5.80 3.05 2.87
C GLN A 124 -4.65 3.80 2.20
N LEU A 125 -4.21 3.33 1.02
CA LEU A 125 -3.14 3.98 0.23
C LEU A 125 -3.52 5.39 -0.24
N LEU A 126 -4.81 5.64 -0.46
CA LEU A 126 -5.34 6.91 -0.96
C LEU A 126 -5.92 7.80 0.15
N ASP A 127 -5.63 7.50 1.42
CA ASP A 127 -6.09 8.24 2.58
C ASP A 127 -7.62 8.25 2.80
N PHE A 128 -8.36 7.34 2.16
CA PHE A 128 -9.79 7.14 2.43
C PHE A 128 -10.01 6.29 3.70
N TRP A 129 -9.63 6.85 4.86
CA TRP A 129 -9.62 6.14 6.15
C TRP A 129 -10.96 5.46 6.49
N ASP A 130 -12.09 6.18 6.41
CA ASP A 130 -13.41 5.61 6.76
C ASP A 130 -13.77 4.41 5.88
N GLN A 131 -13.49 4.51 4.58
CA GLN A 131 -13.78 3.48 3.60
C GLN A 131 -12.88 2.26 3.77
N SER A 132 -11.60 2.50 4.06
CA SER A 132 -10.64 1.46 4.42
C SER A 132 -11.09 0.70 5.66
N HIS A 133 -11.37 1.44 6.75
CA HIS A 133 -11.81 0.89 8.02
C HIS A 133 -13.12 0.09 7.88
N GLN A 134 -14.13 0.63 7.19
CA GLN A 134 -15.42 -0.05 6.99
C GLN A 134 -15.28 -1.31 6.14
N ALA A 135 -14.47 -1.28 5.08
CA ALA A 135 -14.24 -2.44 4.24
C ALA A 135 -13.52 -3.57 5.01
N ALA A 136 -12.49 -3.22 5.79
CA ALA A 136 -11.79 -4.16 6.65
C ALA A 136 -12.71 -4.75 7.73
N GLN A 137 -13.54 -3.92 8.39
CA GLN A 137 -14.53 -4.39 9.36
C GLN A 137 -15.51 -5.38 8.72
N THR A 138 -16.04 -5.05 7.55
CA THR A 138 -17.00 -5.92 6.85
C THR A 138 -16.36 -7.23 6.40
N ALA A 139 -15.08 -7.22 5.98
CA ALA A 139 -14.34 -8.43 5.63
C ALA A 139 -14.13 -9.35 6.86
N ASP A 140 -13.74 -8.80 8.01
CA ASP A 140 -13.59 -9.56 9.27
C ASP A 140 -14.92 -10.14 9.75
N ASP A 141 -16.02 -9.37 9.67
CA ASP A 141 -17.37 -9.82 10.01
C ASP A 141 -17.84 -10.98 9.13
N LEU A 142 -17.38 -11.04 7.87
CA LEU A 142 -17.62 -12.13 6.94
C LEU A 142 -16.63 -13.30 7.07
N GLY A 143 -15.70 -13.24 8.03
CA GLY A 143 -14.77 -14.31 8.37
C GLY A 143 -13.39 -14.23 7.73
N GLU A 144 -13.08 -13.20 6.94
CA GLU A 144 -11.73 -12.98 6.40
C GLU A 144 -10.86 -12.31 7.45
N ARG A 145 -9.96 -13.08 8.07
CA ARG A 145 -9.07 -12.57 9.14
C ARG A 145 -7.63 -12.36 8.71
N ARG A 146 -7.21 -12.99 7.60
CA ARG A 146 -5.81 -13.01 7.13
C ARG A 146 -5.35 -11.62 6.74
N TRP A 147 -6.15 -10.88 5.96
CA TRP A 147 -5.77 -9.54 5.48
C TRP A 147 -6.55 -8.42 6.17
N ALA A 148 -7.84 -8.62 6.46
CA ALA A 148 -8.69 -7.61 7.06
C ALA A 148 -8.14 -7.09 8.40
N ALA A 149 -7.70 -8.01 9.28
CA ALA A 149 -7.11 -7.63 10.57
C ALA A 149 -5.81 -6.82 10.42
N LEU A 150 -5.00 -7.07 9.39
CA LEU A 150 -3.79 -6.28 9.10
C LEU A 150 -4.15 -4.89 8.60
N TRP A 151 -5.08 -4.77 7.65
CA TRP A 151 -5.53 -3.47 7.16
C TRP A 151 -6.18 -2.64 8.26
N HIS A 152 -6.93 -3.27 9.15
CA HIS A 152 -7.55 -2.61 10.30
C HIS A 152 -6.52 -2.18 11.35
N GLY A 153 -5.51 -3.01 11.61
CA GLY A 153 -4.34 -2.64 12.43
C GLY A 153 -3.58 -1.43 11.88
N VAL A 154 -3.36 -1.39 10.56
CA VAL A 154 -2.78 -0.24 9.86
C VAL A 154 -3.66 1.00 9.97
N ALA A 155 -4.99 0.86 9.80
CA ALA A 155 -5.92 1.97 9.91
C ALA A 155 -5.87 2.64 11.28
N HIS A 156 -5.87 1.87 12.36
CA HIS A 156 -5.75 2.40 13.73
C HIS A 156 -4.34 2.89 14.06
N ARG A 157 -3.27 2.28 13.51
CA ARG A 157 -1.92 2.83 13.63
C ARG A 157 -1.83 4.22 13.02
N ARG A 158 -2.50 4.45 11.89
CA ARG A 158 -2.59 5.77 11.24
C ARG A 158 -3.63 6.69 11.88
N GLU A 159 -4.44 6.22 12.83
CA GLU A 159 -5.33 7.03 13.69
C GLU A 159 -4.65 7.48 15.01
N PRO A 160 -3.35 7.21 15.18
CA PRO A 160 -2.71 7.10 16.50
C PRO A 160 -3.46 6.35 17.61
N ASP A 161 -4.31 5.37 17.28
CA ASP A 161 -4.94 4.51 18.27
C ASP A 161 -4.10 3.25 18.49
N TRP A 162 -3.08 3.38 19.33
CA TRP A 162 -2.09 2.33 19.55
C TRP A 162 -2.65 1.08 20.24
N PHE A 163 -3.75 1.21 20.97
CA PHE A 163 -4.38 0.08 21.65
C PHE A 163 -5.17 -0.76 20.65
N ASN A 164 -6.02 -0.12 19.83
CA ASN A 164 -6.77 -0.83 18.80
C ASN A 164 -5.84 -1.38 17.71
N ALA A 165 -4.80 -0.63 17.31
CA ALA A 165 -3.80 -1.16 16.38
C ALA A 165 -3.20 -2.49 16.90
N ARG A 166 -2.78 -2.54 18.17
CA ARG A 166 -2.24 -3.77 18.79
C ARG A 166 -3.27 -4.88 18.85
N TYR A 167 -4.52 -4.56 19.18
CA TYR A 167 -5.61 -5.54 19.20
C TYR A 167 -5.77 -6.24 17.85
N TRP A 168 -5.79 -5.47 16.77
CA TRP A 168 -5.97 -6.01 15.42
C TRP A 168 -4.76 -6.78 14.92
N PHE A 169 -3.54 -6.28 15.15
CA PHE A 169 -2.34 -7.03 14.79
C PHE A 169 -2.18 -8.36 15.53
N ARG A 170 -2.68 -8.48 16.78
CA ARG A 170 -2.71 -9.78 17.50
C ARG A 170 -3.66 -10.81 16.89
N ARG A 171 -4.66 -10.38 16.12
CA ARG A 171 -5.64 -11.27 15.47
C ARG A 171 -5.19 -11.74 14.10
N ALA A 172 -4.16 -11.11 13.53
CA ALA A 172 -3.66 -11.40 12.20
C ALA A 172 -2.52 -12.44 12.20
N ASP A 173 -2.37 -13.14 11.08
CA ASP A 173 -1.16 -13.91 10.76
C ASP A 173 -0.16 -13.01 10.01
N SER A 174 0.48 -12.10 10.75
CA SER A 174 1.45 -11.16 10.17
C SER A 174 2.72 -11.85 9.70
N GLU A 175 3.13 -12.94 10.34
CA GLU A 175 4.38 -13.63 10.00
C GLU A 175 4.32 -14.22 8.58
N THR A 176 3.20 -14.86 8.23
CA THR A 176 3.02 -15.42 6.87
C THR A 176 2.73 -14.32 5.85
N VAL A 177 1.80 -13.41 6.15
CA VAL A 177 1.34 -12.39 5.18
C VAL A 177 2.44 -11.38 4.84
N LEU A 178 3.28 -11.04 5.82
CA LEU A 178 4.35 -10.05 5.66
C LEU A 178 5.74 -10.72 5.61
N ALA A 179 5.83 -12.00 5.25
CA ALA A 179 7.10 -12.73 5.15
C ALA A 179 8.10 -12.08 4.16
N ALA A 180 7.59 -11.44 3.10
CA ALA A 180 8.42 -10.73 2.12
C ALA A 180 8.90 -9.34 2.59
N LEU A 181 8.41 -8.85 3.74
CA LEU A 181 8.73 -7.50 4.22
C LEU A 181 10.18 -7.35 4.70
N PRO A 182 10.72 -8.19 5.62
CA PRO A 182 12.09 -8.03 6.09
C PRO A 182 13.17 -7.94 4.98
N PRO A 183 13.21 -8.85 3.96
CA PRO A 183 14.22 -8.73 2.91
C PRO A 183 14.07 -7.46 2.04
N ARG A 184 12.85 -6.92 1.91
CA ARG A 184 12.60 -5.64 1.22
C ARG A 184 12.96 -4.43 2.06
N LEU A 185 12.91 -4.54 3.39
CA LEU A 185 13.38 -3.48 4.29
C LEU A 185 14.91 -3.38 4.32
N ALA A 186 15.64 -4.48 4.13
CA ALA A 186 17.11 -4.54 4.22
C ALA A 186 17.86 -3.36 3.57
N PRO A 187 17.62 -2.98 2.29
CA PRO A 187 18.31 -1.84 1.67
C PRO A 187 17.95 -0.47 2.27
N VAL A 188 16.81 -0.35 2.96
CA VAL A 188 16.33 0.90 3.55
C VAL A 188 16.77 1.06 5.00
N VAL A 189 16.86 -0.04 5.75
CA VAL A 189 17.12 0.00 7.20
C VAL A 189 18.58 -0.23 7.58
N VAL A 190 19.45 -0.61 6.64
CA VAL A 190 20.89 -0.81 6.90
C VAL A 190 21.55 0.44 7.48
N GLY A 191 22.26 0.29 8.60
CA GLY A 191 22.90 1.41 9.30
C GLY A 191 21.93 2.38 10.00
N THR A 192 20.66 2.01 10.13
CA THR A 192 19.63 2.79 10.86
C THR A 192 19.27 2.09 12.19
N PRO A 193 18.60 2.77 13.13
CA PRO A 193 18.09 2.13 14.35
C PRO A 193 17.11 0.96 14.11
N PHE A 194 16.58 0.82 12.89
CA PHE A 194 15.64 -0.23 12.50
C PHE A 194 16.31 -1.39 11.75
N GLU A 195 17.64 -1.47 11.72
CA GLU A 195 18.37 -2.48 10.95
C GLU A 195 17.94 -3.93 11.27
N SER A 196 17.62 -4.21 12.54
CA SER A 196 17.12 -5.53 12.97
C SER A 196 15.77 -5.92 12.36
N TRP A 197 15.02 -4.96 11.79
CA TRP A 197 13.72 -5.22 11.16
C TRP A 197 13.84 -5.93 9.81
N ALA A 198 15.04 -5.95 9.23
CA ALA A 198 15.35 -6.74 8.05
C ALA A 198 15.50 -8.24 8.33
N VAL A 199 15.43 -8.66 9.60
CA VAL A 199 15.57 -10.05 10.02
C VAL A 199 14.18 -10.64 10.30
N PRO A 200 13.76 -11.73 9.61
CA PRO A 200 12.51 -12.42 9.91
C PRO A 200 12.50 -13.10 11.30
N PRO A 201 11.31 -13.32 11.90
CA PRO A 201 9.98 -12.95 11.42
C PRO A 201 9.64 -11.47 11.67
N TRP A 202 8.76 -10.91 10.84
CA TRP A 202 8.27 -9.54 11.02
C TRP A 202 7.37 -9.42 12.27
N ASN A 203 7.61 -8.39 13.08
CA ASN A 203 6.78 -8.05 14.23
C ASN A 203 6.10 -6.67 14.03
N PRO A 204 4.78 -6.61 13.78
CA PRO A 204 4.07 -5.35 13.51
C PRO A 204 4.04 -4.40 14.71
N PHE A 205 4.27 -4.89 15.94
CA PHE A 205 4.30 -4.04 17.14
C PHE A 205 5.51 -3.10 17.15
N LEU A 206 6.61 -3.46 16.47
CA LEU A 206 7.80 -2.61 16.33
C LEU A 206 7.44 -1.30 15.61
N MET A 207 6.65 -1.39 14.54
CA MET A 207 6.21 -0.22 13.79
C MET A 207 5.26 0.66 14.58
N ILE A 208 4.36 0.08 15.39
CA ILE A 208 3.49 0.85 16.30
C ILE A 208 4.33 1.64 17.32
N GLU A 209 5.29 0.97 17.94
CA GLU A 209 6.16 1.59 18.95
C GLU A 209 6.98 2.72 18.34
N ALA A 210 7.63 2.49 17.20
CA ALA A 210 8.42 3.50 16.52
C ALA A 210 7.57 4.72 16.11
N CYS A 211 6.37 4.52 15.55
CA CYS A 211 5.45 5.63 15.24
C CYS A 211 5.07 6.45 16.49
N SER A 212 4.85 5.78 17.63
CA SER A 212 4.52 6.46 18.89
C SER A 212 5.69 7.24 19.50
N GLN A 213 6.92 6.88 19.15
CA GLN A 213 8.16 7.46 19.66
C GLN A 213 8.84 8.43 18.70
N ALA A 214 8.47 8.45 17.41
CA ALA A 214 9.05 9.35 16.42
C ALA A 214 8.90 10.82 16.85
N ARG A 215 10.01 11.57 16.89
CA ARG A 215 10.04 12.99 17.28
C ARG A 215 10.67 13.90 16.25
N THR A 216 11.55 13.36 15.40
CA THR A 216 12.30 14.17 14.43
C THR A 216 11.77 13.95 13.01
N PRO A 217 11.93 14.94 12.11
CA PRO A 217 11.62 14.74 10.69
C PRO A 217 12.34 13.54 10.07
N ALA A 218 13.58 13.28 10.48
CA ALA A 218 14.36 12.14 9.98
C ALA A 218 13.75 10.79 10.38
N ASP A 219 13.30 10.64 11.63
CA ASP A 219 12.61 9.43 12.08
C ASP A 219 11.30 9.24 11.32
N ILE A 220 10.54 10.32 11.15
CA ILE A 220 9.25 10.31 10.45
C ILE A 220 9.45 9.90 8.99
N ASP A 221 10.43 10.46 8.29
CA ASP A 221 10.70 10.14 6.89
C ASP A 221 11.18 8.70 6.72
N LEU A 222 12.04 8.20 7.62
CA LEU A 222 12.45 6.79 7.59
C LEU A 222 11.27 5.84 7.82
N LEU A 223 10.40 6.14 8.79
CA LEU A 223 9.20 5.34 9.04
C LEU A 223 8.19 5.43 7.88
N ARG A 224 8.10 6.57 7.18
CA ARG A 224 7.27 6.69 5.96
C ARG A 224 7.81 5.79 4.84
N ALA A 225 9.13 5.72 4.68
CA ALA A 225 9.76 4.79 3.72
C ALA A 225 9.46 3.33 4.07
N ILE A 226 9.60 2.95 5.34
CA ILE A 226 9.26 1.60 5.82
C ILE A 226 7.76 1.31 5.60
N GLN A 227 6.89 2.25 5.94
CA GLN A 227 5.44 2.11 5.75
C GLN A 227 5.08 1.91 4.28
N ARG A 228 5.72 2.62 3.34
CA ARG A 228 5.51 2.40 1.90
C ARG A 228 5.74 0.94 1.51
N ILE A 229 6.84 0.34 1.96
CA ILE A 229 7.20 -1.06 1.66
C ILE A 229 6.21 -2.01 2.33
N GLU A 230 5.89 -1.80 3.61
CA GLU A 230 4.91 -2.60 4.35
C GLU A 230 3.54 -2.63 3.65
N LEU A 231 3.02 -1.46 3.26
CA LEU A 231 1.72 -1.37 2.59
C LEU A 231 1.75 -2.01 1.19
N THR A 232 2.89 -1.91 0.49
CA THR A 232 3.08 -2.57 -0.81
C THR A 232 3.04 -4.09 -0.66
N VAL A 233 3.80 -4.65 0.28
CA VAL A 233 3.84 -6.10 0.56
C VAL A 233 2.47 -6.61 1.00
N LEU A 234 1.78 -5.87 1.89
CA LEU A 234 0.45 -6.26 2.35
C LEU A 234 -0.57 -6.28 1.21
N LEU A 235 -0.54 -5.27 0.33
CA LEU A 235 -1.42 -5.22 -0.84
C LEU A 235 -1.12 -6.33 -1.83
N GLU A 236 0.15 -6.62 -2.09
CA GLU A 236 0.56 -7.75 -2.93
C GLU A 236 0.03 -9.09 -2.41
N SER A 237 0.20 -9.38 -1.12
CA SER A 237 -0.37 -10.59 -0.51
C SER A 237 -1.90 -10.61 -0.63
N THR A 238 -2.57 -9.48 -0.37
CA THR A 238 -4.03 -9.37 -0.49
C THR A 238 -4.51 -9.70 -1.91
N LEU A 239 -3.80 -9.20 -2.92
CA LEU A 239 -4.04 -9.45 -4.35
C LEU A 239 -3.62 -10.84 -4.83
N GLY A 240 -2.91 -11.62 -4.00
CA GLY A 240 -2.37 -12.93 -4.37
C GLY A 240 -1.12 -12.87 -5.23
N LEU A 241 -0.39 -11.76 -5.18
CA LEU A 241 0.89 -11.54 -5.83
C LEU A 241 2.02 -11.94 -4.88
N GLU A 242 2.04 -13.19 -4.45
CA GLU A 242 3.14 -13.67 -3.61
C GLU A 242 4.36 -13.91 -4.51
N SER A 243 5.50 -13.28 -4.17
CA SER A 243 6.78 -13.69 -4.75
C SER A 243 7.02 -15.12 -4.29
N SER A 244 7.22 -16.05 -5.22
CA SER A 244 7.63 -17.41 -4.85
C SER A 244 8.88 -17.28 -3.97
N ALA A 245 8.74 -17.51 -2.67
CA ALA A 245 9.87 -17.62 -1.79
C ALA A 245 10.74 -18.75 -2.37
N VAL A 246 11.95 -18.40 -2.78
CA VAL A 246 13.01 -19.36 -3.12
C VAL A 246 13.32 -20.19 -1.88
#